data_AF-A0A7C5FBV5-F1
#
_entry.id   AF-A0A7C5FBV5-F1
#
_cell.length_a   1.000
_cell.length_b   1.000
_cell.length_c   1.000
_cell.angle_alpha   90.00
_cell.angle_beta   90.00
_cell.angle_gamma   90.00
#
_symmetry.space_group_name_H-M   'P 1'
#
loop_
_entity.id
_entity.type
_entity.pdbx_description
1 polymer ?
#
loop_
_entity_poly.entity_id
_entity_poly.type
_entity_poly.pdbx_seq_one_letter_code
_entity_poly.pdbx_strand_id
1 'polypeptide(L)'
;MTSSRNYTLKCVCGETFSAKLYDIINAQKDPKLKEELLEGNVNVVTCPRCKKRLAVDKILLFHDPDKELMVNLFPKSLRDKEPIIRKELEKTINEKIERGSLLNEAHEIPTYMRHPKIVFSIEELAFVIQEYDKEYGKDYDKKFRE
;
A
#
# COMPACT_ATOMS: atom_id res chain seq x y z
N MET A 1 7.95 4.09 -6.93
CA MET A 1 8.35 5.26 -6.13
C MET A 1 7.55 5.27 -4.84
N THR A 2 8.16 5.63 -3.71
CA THR A 2 7.45 5.89 -2.46
C THR A 2 7.06 7.37 -2.40
N SER A 3 5.85 7.67 -1.92
CA SER A 3 5.38 9.05 -1.80
C SER A 3 4.65 9.29 -0.49
N SER A 4 4.80 10.52 0.01
CA SER A 4 4.18 10.99 1.25
C SER A 4 3.96 12.49 1.18
N ARG A 5 2.98 12.97 1.93
CA ARG A 5 2.66 14.40 2.03
C ARG A 5 2.07 14.73 3.40
N ASN A 6 2.00 16.02 3.70
CA ASN A 6 1.39 16.50 4.94
C ASN A 6 -0.13 16.47 4.86
N TYR A 7 -0.76 15.99 5.92
CA TYR A 7 -2.19 15.97 6.13
C TYR A 7 -2.54 16.73 7.40
N THR A 8 -3.65 17.47 7.37
CA THR A 8 -4.21 18.10 8.57
C THR A 8 -5.13 17.10 9.26
N LEU A 9 -4.81 16.77 10.51
CA LEU A 9 -5.52 15.79 11.32
C LEU A 9 -6.17 16.48 12.52
N LYS A 10 -7.35 15.97 12.91
CA LYS A 10 -8.04 16.40 14.12
C LYS A 10 -8.06 15.25 15.13
N CYS A 11 -7.45 15.48 16.29
CA CYS A 11 -7.48 14.55 17.40
C CYS A 11 -8.83 14.59 18.14
N VAL A 12 -9.19 13.49 18.79
CA VAL A 12 -10.36 13.41 19.69
C VAL A 12 -10.29 14.36 20.88
N CYS A 13 -9.10 14.83 21.27
CA CYS A 13 -8.94 15.87 22.30
C CYS A 13 -9.20 17.29 21.79
N GLY A 14 -9.54 17.46 20.51
CA GLY A 14 -9.79 18.74 19.86
C GLY A 14 -8.58 19.35 19.15
N GLU A 15 -7.36 18.86 19.40
CA GLU A 15 -6.14 19.37 18.75
C GLU A 15 -6.16 19.14 17.24
N THR A 16 -5.83 20.16 16.46
CA THR A 16 -5.65 20.06 15.01
C THR A 16 -4.17 20.26 14.69
N PHE A 17 -3.55 19.29 14.03
CA PHE A 17 -2.11 19.29 13.76
C PHE A 17 -1.79 18.69 12.40
N SER A 18 -0.62 19.04 11.85
CA SER A 18 -0.14 18.47 10.59
C SER A 18 0.75 17.27 10.83
N ALA A 19 0.59 16.23 10.03
CA ALA A 19 1.46 15.05 10.04
C ALA A 19 1.74 14.55 8.62
N LYS A 20 2.96 14.06 8.40
CA LYS A 20 3.38 13.44 7.15
C LYS A 20 2.89 12.00 7.11
N LEU A 21 2.10 11.65 6.08
CA LEU A 21 1.56 10.31 5.88
C LEU A 21 1.94 9.79 4.48
N TYR A 22 2.08 8.48 4.37
CA TYR A 22 2.40 7.78 3.13
C TYR A 22 1.16 7.51 2.29
N ASP A 23 1.27 7.78 1.00
CA ASP A 23 0.25 7.50 -0.03
C ASP A 23 0.64 6.29 -0.87
N ILE A 24 1.94 6.13 -1.14
CA ILE A 24 2.51 5.00 -1.87
C ILE A 24 3.74 4.51 -1.11
N ILE A 25 3.85 3.19 -0.92
CA ILE A 25 5.05 2.52 -0.38
C ILE A 25 5.58 1.58 -1.45
N ASN A 26 6.85 1.74 -1.82
CA ASN A 26 7.55 0.81 -2.71
C ASN A 26 8.60 0.01 -1.92
N ALA A 27 8.38 -1.29 -1.76
CA ALA A 27 9.21 -2.14 -0.91
C ALA A 27 10.66 -2.29 -1.40
N GLN A 28 10.86 -2.34 -2.72
CA GLN A 28 12.20 -2.43 -3.31
C GLN A 28 13.01 -1.14 -3.06
N LYS A 29 12.37 0.03 -3.11
CA LYS A 29 13.05 1.32 -2.88
C LYS A 29 13.19 1.68 -1.41
N ASP A 30 12.24 1.29 -0.57
CA ASP A 30 12.19 1.66 0.85
C ASP A 30 11.92 0.43 1.75
N PRO A 31 12.86 -0.52 1.85
CA PRO A 31 12.66 -1.77 2.61
C PRO A 31 12.40 -1.54 4.10
N LYS A 32 13.03 -0.51 4.70
CA LYS A 32 12.75 -0.11 6.09
C LYS A 32 11.29 0.30 6.31
N LEU A 33 10.68 0.93 5.31
CA LEU A 33 9.28 1.35 5.40
C LEU A 33 8.32 0.15 5.26
N LYS A 34 8.74 -0.89 4.54
CA LYS A 34 8.05 -2.19 4.56
C LYS A 34 8.15 -2.84 5.96
N GLU A 35 9.30 -2.79 6.62
CA GLU A 35 9.45 -3.29 8.00
C GLU A 35 8.51 -2.55 8.96
N GLU A 36 8.50 -1.21 8.92
CA GLU A 36 7.56 -0.40 9.71
C GLU A 36 6.09 -0.73 9.44
N LEU A 37 5.75 -1.09 8.19
CA LEU A 37 4.41 -1.51 7.81
C LEU A 37 4.06 -2.85 8.45
N LEU A 38 4.97 -3.83 8.38
CA LEU A 38 4.79 -5.16 8.97
C LEU A 38 4.66 -5.10 10.50
N GLU A 39 5.30 -4.11 11.13
CA GLU A 39 5.15 -3.83 12.57
C GLU A 39 3.88 -3.05 12.93
N GLY A 40 3.11 -2.58 11.94
CA GLY A 40 1.91 -1.77 12.15
C GLY A 40 2.17 -0.30 12.53
N ASN A 41 3.37 0.22 12.24
CA ASN A 41 3.79 1.57 12.59
C ASN A 41 3.60 2.61 11.46
N VAL A 42 3.29 2.17 10.23
CA VAL A 42 3.01 3.08 9.11
C VAL A 42 1.72 3.88 9.33
N ASN A 43 1.77 5.17 9.01
CA ASN A 43 0.66 6.11 9.16
C ASN A 43 0.08 6.15 10.59
N VAL A 44 0.90 5.83 11.59
CA VAL A 44 0.59 6.02 13.00
C VAL A 44 1.24 7.31 13.49
N VAL A 45 0.44 8.21 14.03
CA VAL A 45 0.88 9.53 14.51
C VAL A 45 0.62 9.69 16.00
N THR A 46 1.37 10.56 16.67
CA THR A 46 1.15 10.89 18.07
C THR A 46 0.67 12.33 18.18
N CYS A 47 -0.49 12.54 18.84
CA CYS A 47 -1.01 13.88 19.06
C CYS A 47 -0.01 14.71 19.90
N PRO A 48 0.39 15.92 19.46
CA PRO A 48 1.37 16.72 20.18
C PRO A 48 0.85 17.20 21.54
N ARG A 49 -0.47 17.35 21.68
CA ARG A 49 -1.14 17.82 22.91
C ARG A 49 -1.39 16.71 23.93
N CYS A 50 -2.20 15.69 23.58
CA CYS A 50 -2.62 14.65 24.54
C CYS A 50 -1.78 13.37 24.49
N LYS A 51 -0.77 13.30 23.62
CA LYS A 51 0.14 12.15 23.43
C LYS A 51 -0.54 10.84 23.03
N LYS A 52 -1.83 10.87 22.68
CA LYS A 52 -2.54 9.70 22.15
C LYS A 52 -1.98 9.32 20.78
N ARG A 53 -1.68 8.03 20.59
CA ARG A 53 -1.38 7.46 19.28
C ARG A 53 -2.66 7.30 18.46
N LEU A 54 -2.59 7.60 17.17
CA LEU A 54 -3.66 7.51 16.20
C LEU A 54 -3.14 6.77 14.97
N ALA A 55 -3.70 5.60 14.67
CA ALA A 55 -3.53 4.99 13.36
C ALA A 55 -4.49 5.70 12.38
N VAL A 56 -3.94 6.28 11.31
CA VAL A 56 -4.74 7.00 10.33
C VAL A 56 -5.27 6.04 9.27
N ASP A 57 -6.57 5.78 9.32
CA ASP A 57 -7.28 4.91 8.38
C ASP A 57 -7.48 5.64 7.04
N LYS A 58 -6.55 5.44 6.09
CA LYS A 58 -6.54 6.09 4.77
C LYS A 58 -6.15 5.11 3.67
N ILE A 59 -6.44 5.50 2.42
CA ILE A 59 -5.98 4.74 1.25
C ILE A 59 -4.46 4.76 1.18
N LEU A 60 -3.85 3.61 0.88
CA LEU A 60 -2.41 3.44 0.67
C LEU A 60 -2.17 2.42 -0.45
N LEU A 61 -1.29 2.73 -1.39
CA LEU A 61 -0.83 1.79 -2.41
C LEU A 61 0.51 1.18 -2.00
N PHE A 62 0.55 -0.14 -1.82
CA PHE A 62 1.78 -0.88 -1.61
C PHE A 62 2.21 -1.56 -2.92
N HIS A 63 3.50 -1.48 -3.23
CA HIS A 63 4.10 -2.09 -4.42
C HIS A 63 5.44 -2.75 -4.07
N ASP A 64 5.54 -4.06 -4.30
CA ASP A 64 6.79 -4.83 -4.25
C ASP A 64 7.05 -5.44 -5.65
N PRO A 65 7.86 -4.78 -6.49
CA PRO A 65 8.13 -5.28 -7.84
C PRO A 65 8.95 -6.59 -7.84
N ASP A 66 9.75 -6.84 -6.80
CA ASP A 66 10.57 -8.06 -6.72
C ASP A 66 9.71 -9.32 -6.54
N LYS A 67 8.45 -9.14 -6.10
CA LYS A 67 7.48 -10.22 -5.86
C LYS A 67 6.22 -10.09 -6.71
N GLU A 68 6.26 -9.23 -7.73
CA GLU A 68 5.12 -8.94 -8.59
C GLU A 68 3.84 -8.68 -7.78
N LEU A 69 3.95 -7.85 -6.73
CA LEU A 69 2.87 -7.61 -5.77
C LEU A 69 2.44 -6.14 -5.78
N MET A 70 1.15 -5.92 -6.02
CA MET A 70 0.51 -4.62 -5.86
C MET A 70 -0.76 -4.77 -5.02
N VAL A 71 -0.88 -3.94 -3.98
CA VAL A 71 -2.02 -3.99 -3.05
C VAL A 71 -2.52 -2.59 -2.77
N ASN A 72 -3.83 -2.39 -2.92
CA ASN A 72 -4.52 -1.20 -2.45
C ASN A 72 -5.13 -1.48 -1.06
N LEU A 73 -4.64 -0.77 -0.05
CA LEU A 73 -5.27 -0.67 1.25
C LEU A 73 -6.33 0.42 1.20
N PHE A 74 -7.56 0.10 1.57
CA PHE A 74 -8.66 1.04 1.76
C PHE A 74 -9.08 1.16 3.24
N PRO A 75 -9.69 2.29 3.63
CA PRO A 75 -10.30 2.41 4.96
C PRO A 75 -11.30 1.30 5.28
N LYS A 76 -11.32 0.84 6.54
CA LYS A 76 -12.23 -0.23 7.00
C LYS A 76 -13.70 0.08 6.73
N SER A 77 -14.06 1.36 6.84
CA SER A 77 -15.42 1.87 6.58
C SER A 77 -15.90 1.69 5.14
N LEU A 78 -15.00 1.38 4.20
CA LEU A 78 -15.32 1.16 2.80
C LEU A 78 -15.46 -0.31 2.42
N ARG A 79 -15.33 -1.26 3.38
CA ARG A 79 -15.39 -2.70 3.10
C ARG A 79 -16.66 -3.13 2.37
N ASP A 80 -17.82 -2.65 2.79
CA ASP A 80 -19.11 -3.01 2.16
C ASP A 80 -19.21 -2.51 0.70
N LYS A 81 -18.31 -1.61 0.30
CA LYS A 81 -18.22 -1.08 -1.07
C LYS A 81 -17.16 -1.78 -1.90
N GLU A 82 -16.54 -2.86 -1.42
CA GLU A 82 -15.48 -3.58 -2.15
C GLU A 82 -15.84 -3.89 -3.61
N PRO A 83 -17.04 -4.44 -3.94
CA PRO A 83 -17.35 -4.77 -5.34
C PRO A 83 -17.36 -3.53 -6.24
N ILE A 84 -17.82 -2.40 -5.72
CA ILE A 84 -17.83 -1.11 -6.43
C ILE A 84 -16.41 -0.59 -6.58
N ILE A 85 -15.60 -0.61 -5.50
CA ILE A 85 -14.20 -0.17 -5.51
C ILE A 85 -13.38 -0.97 -6.52
N ARG A 86 -13.55 -2.30 -6.55
CA ARG A 86 -12.86 -3.19 -7.48
C ARG A 86 -13.17 -2.81 -8.92
N LYS A 87 -14.45 -2.65 -9.26
CA LYS A 87 -14.90 -2.26 -10.60
C LYS A 87 -14.33 -0.89 -11.03
N GLU A 88 -14.34 0.09 -10.13
CA GLU A 88 -13.80 1.43 -10.42
C GLU A 88 -12.27 1.43 -10.57
N LEU A 89 -11.56 0.61 -9.78
CA LEU A 89 -10.11 0.42 -9.94
C LEU A 89 -9.78 -0.20 -11.28
N GLU A 90 -10.43 -1.30 -11.65
CA GLU A 90 -10.23 -1.98 -12.94
C GLU A 90 -10.47 -1.03 -14.11
N LYS A 91 -11.58 -0.29 -14.07
CA LYS A 91 -11.89 0.74 -15.06
C LYS A 91 -10.78 1.81 -15.14
N THR A 92 -10.37 2.36 -14.00
CA THR A 92 -9.34 3.41 -13.94
C THR A 92 -8.00 2.92 -14.46
N ILE A 93 -7.62 1.67 -14.14
CA ILE A 93 -6.39 1.07 -14.63
C ILE A 93 -6.47 0.93 -16.15
N ASN A 94 -7.51 0.27 -16.68
CA ASN A 94 -7.68 0.05 -18.12
C ASN A 94 -7.65 1.36 -18.91
N GLU A 95 -8.35 2.38 -18.44
CA GLU A 95 -8.32 3.70 -19.07
C GLU A 95 -6.90 4.33 -19.10
N LYS A 96 -6.09 4.13 -18.05
CA LYS A 96 -4.70 4.60 -18.03
C LYS A 96 -3.78 3.80 -18.95
N ILE A 97 -4.06 2.50 -19.11
CA ILE A 97 -3.37 1.64 -20.09
C ILE A 97 -3.65 2.15 -21.51
N GLU A 98 -4.93 2.32 -21.85
CA GLU A 98 -5.39 2.76 -23.17
C GLU A 98 -4.83 4.15 -23.54
N ARG A 99 -4.73 5.07 -22.57
CA ARG A 99 -4.16 6.41 -22.77
C ARG A 99 -2.63 6.44 -22.78
N GLY A 100 -1.96 5.30 -22.69
CA GLY A 100 -0.50 5.20 -22.72
C GLY A 100 0.24 5.80 -21.52
N SER A 101 -0.47 6.21 -20.45
CA SER A 101 0.11 6.87 -19.28
C SER A 101 0.82 5.92 -18.30
N LEU A 102 0.75 4.61 -18.56
CA LEU A 102 1.45 3.56 -17.82
C LEU A 102 2.48 2.81 -18.70
N LEU A 103 2.70 3.28 -19.93
CA LEU A 103 3.60 2.65 -20.88
C LEU A 103 4.98 3.33 -20.84
N ASN A 104 6.03 2.52 -20.67
CA ASN A 104 7.29 2.77 -21.37
C ASN A 104 7.18 1.99 -22.68
N GLU A 105 7.62 2.60 -23.78
CA GLU A 105 7.31 2.32 -25.21
C GLU A 105 7.51 0.88 -25.76
N ALA A 106 7.66 -0.16 -24.94
CA ALA A 106 7.88 -1.52 -25.42
C ALA A 106 7.33 -2.68 -24.55
N HIS A 107 6.64 -2.44 -23.44
CA HIS A 107 6.22 -3.55 -22.55
C HIS A 107 4.73 -3.53 -22.19
N GLU A 108 4.10 -4.70 -22.30
CA GLU A 108 2.78 -4.95 -21.73
C GLU A 108 2.81 -4.69 -20.22
N ILE A 109 1.78 -4.02 -19.70
CA ILE A 109 1.67 -3.78 -18.26
C ILE A 109 1.51 -5.11 -17.53
N PRO A 110 2.37 -5.44 -16.56
CA PRO A 110 2.34 -6.72 -15.85
C PRO A 110 0.96 -7.02 -15.23
N THR A 111 0.55 -8.29 -15.29
CA THR A 111 -0.78 -8.74 -14.83
C THR A 111 -1.07 -8.35 -13.38
N TYR A 112 -0.08 -8.42 -12.49
CA TYR A 112 -0.24 -8.05 -11.08
C TYR A 112 -0.56 -6.56 -10.86
N MET A 113 -0.13 -5.69 -11.78
CA MET A 113 -0.50 -4.28 -11.76
C MET A 113 -1.90 -4.03 -12.33
N ARG A 114 -2.38 -4.89 -13.22
CA ARG A 114 -3.74 -4.82 -13.79
C ARG A 114 -4.80 -5.23 -12.79
N HIS A 115 -4.47 -6.19 -11.92
CA HIS A 115 -5.37 -6.73 -10.91
C HIS A 115 -4.77 -6.61 -9.51
N PRO A 116 -4.60 -5.38 -8.98
CA PRO A 116 -4.06 -5.21 -7.65
C PRO A 116 -4.99 -5.83 -6.62
N LYS A 117 -4.40 -6.44 -5.58
CA LYS A 117 -5.18 -6.94 -4.44
C LYS A 117 -5.81 -5.77 -3.69
N ILE A 118 -6.93 -6.02 -3.05
CA ILE A 118 -7.64 -5.04 -2.21
C ILE A 118 -7.67 -5.61 -0.79
N VAL A 119 -7.28 -4.79 0.17
CA VAL A 119 -7.34 -5.09 1.60
C VAL A 119 -7.90 -3.87 2.33
N PHE A 120 -8.38 -4.07 3.55
CA PHE A 120 -9.04 -3.04 4.33
C PHE A 120 -8.38 -2.83 5.70
N SER A 121 -7.21 -3.39 5.94
CA SER A 121 -6.43 -3.08 7.13
C SER A 121 -4.93 -3.28 6.96
N ILE A 122 -4.14 -2.66 7.83
CA ILE A 122 -2.69 -2.87 7.88
C ILE A 122 -2.37 -4.33 8.22
N GLU A 123 -3.18 -4.98 9.06
CA GLU A 123 -3.00 -6.40 9.40
C GLU A 123 -3.23 -7.31 8.20
N GLU A 124 -4.27 -7.06 7.40
CA GLU A 124 -4.52 -7.80 6.15
C GLU A 124 -3.41 -7.57 5.12
N LEU A 125 -2.93 -6.33 5.00
CA LEU A 125 -1.82 -6.00 4.12
C LEU A 125 -0.54 -6.72 4.55
N ALA A 126 -0.21 -6.69 5.84
CA ALA A 126 0.95 -7.38 6.39
C ALA A 126 0.86 -8.90 6.17
N PHE A 127 -0.32 -9.49 6.37
CA PHE A 127 -0.57 -10.89 6.07
C PHE A 127 -0.29 -11.22 4.59
N VAL A 128 -0.83 -10.42 3.65
CA VAL A 128 -0.57 -10.62 2.21
C VAL A 128 0.92 -10.53 1.89
N ILE A 129 1.62 -9.54 2.44
CA ILE A 129 3.08 -9.38 2.23
C ILE A 129 3.85 -10.59 2.75
N GLN A 130 3.52 -11.07 3.94
CA GLN A 130 4.17 -12.23 4.54
C GLN A 130 3.95 -13.52 3.75
N GLU A 131 2.75 -13.72 3.18
CA GLU A 131 2.48 -14.87 2.32
C GLU A 131 3.34 -14.83 1.04
N TYR A 132 3.47 -13.66 0.41
CA TYR A 132 4.35 -13.48 -0.74
C TYR A 132 5.83 -13.64 -0.38
N ASP A 133 6.26 -13.12 0.77
CA ASP A 133 7.64 -13.30 1.25
C ASP A 133 7.99 -14.78 1.45
N LYS A 134 7.04 -15.61 1.94
CA LYS A 134 7.23 -17.06 2.06
C LYS A 134 7.27 -17.77 0.71
N GLU A 135 6.39 -17.39 -0.22
CA GLU A 135 6.32 -17.99 -1.55
C GLU A 135 7.60 -17.72 -2.36
N TYR A 136 8.03 -16.46 -2.41
CA TYR A 136 9.24 -16.05 -3.14
C TYR A 136 10.55 -16.36 -2.40
N GLY A 137 10.53 -16.44 -1.06
CA GLY A 137 11.69 -16.86 -0.26
C GLY A 137 12.14 -18.29 -0.56
N LYS A 138 11.22 -19.18 -0.95
CA LYS A 138 11.54 -20.56 -1.38
C LYS A 138 12.28 -20.61 -2.71
N ASP A 139 12.06 -19.63 -3.60
CA ASP A 139 12.74 -19.56 -4.90
C ASP A 139 14.11 -18.87 -4.80
N TYR A 140 14.29 -17.95 -3.84
CA TYR A 140 15.60 -17.37 -3.54
C TYR A 140 16.57 -18.44 -3.00
N ASP A 141 16.15 -19.26 -2.04
CA ASP A 141 16.98 -20.36 -1.50
C ASP A 141 17.31 -21.46 -2.53
N LYS A 142 16.50 -21.62 -3.58
CA LYS A 142 16.79 -22.55 -4.68
C LYS A 142 17.80 -21.99 -5.68
N LYS A 143 17.76 -20.69 -5.98
CA LYS A 143 18.68 -20.03 -6.94
C LYS A 143 20.14 -19.95 -6.48
N PHE A 144 20.42 -20.15 -5.19
CA PHE A 144 21.77 -20.12 -4.62
C PHE A 144 22.25 -21.49 -4.11
N ARG A 145 21.60 -22.58 -4.55
CA ARG A 145 21.96 -23.97 -4.22
C ARG A 145 22.49 -24.77 -5.42
N GLU A 146 22.87 -24.12 -6.51
CA GLU A 146 23.61 -24.72 -7.64
C GLU A 146 25.02 -24.16 -7.74
#